data_AF-A0A0D7CKU8-F1
#
_entry.id   AF-A0A0D7CKU8-F1
#
_cell.length_a   1.000
_cell.length_b   1.000
_cell.length_c   1.000
_cell.angle_alpha   90.00
_cell.angle_beta   90.00
_cell.angle_gamma   90.00
#
_symmetry.space_group_name_H-M   'P 1'
#
loop_
_entity.id
_entity.type
_entity.pdbx_description
1 polymer ?
#
loop_
_entity_poly.entity_id
_entity_poly.type
_entity_poly.pdbx_seq_one_letter_code
_entity_poly.pdbx_strand_id
1 'polypeptide(L)'
;MTLESCPRAAARAREAAAEFLADLRPTAHREAADTVVLVVSELVTNSVRHAGGATCSLRLAVCGDAVMVSVTDGNSALPVGRNPDVDGEGGGFGWPMVRRLALATSVCVTPQGKTVHALLPCGTRCP
;
A
#
# COMPACT_ATOMS: atom_id res chain seq x y z
N MET A 1 2.02 4.59 10.93
CA MET A 1 1.29 5.85 11.05
C MET A 1 -0.21 5.61 10.94
N THR A 2 -1.04 6.48 11.53
CA THR A 2 -2.50 6.47 11.37
C THR A 2 -2.90 7.58 10.41
N LEU A 3 -3.85 7.31 9.53
CA LEU A 3 -4.38 8.21 8.51
C LEU A 3 -5.87 8.38 8.72
N GLU A 4 -6.37 9.60 8.58
CA GLU A 4 -7.81 9.86 8.52
C GLU A 4 -8.35 9.43 7.15
N SER A 5 -9.53 8.81 7.13
CA SER A 5 -10.18 8.34 5.91
C SER A 5 -10.76 9.50 5.10
N CYS A 6 -9.90 10.20 4.36
CA CYS A 6 -10.28 11.33 3.51
C CYS A 6 -9.49 11.31 2.18
N PRO A 7 -9.86 12.14 1.18
CA PRO A 7 -9.17 12.19 -0.11
C PRO A 7 -7.66 12.47 -0.03
N ARG A 8 -7.18 13.09 1.06
CA ARG A 8 -5.76 13.39 1.28
C ARG A 8 -4.96 12.23 1.86
N ALA A 9 -5.61 11.17 2.34
CA ALA A 9 -4.95 10.05 2.99
C ALA A 9 -3.90 9.37 2.09
N ALA A 10 -4.25 9.15 0.82
CA ALA A 10 -3.35 8.55 -0.15
C ALA A 10 -2.12 9.44 -0.43
N ALA A 11 -2.28 10.77 -0.49
CA ALA A 11 -1.17 11.69 -0.66
C ALA A 11 -0.20 11.62 0.53
N ARG A 12 -0.73 11.71 1.76
CA ARG A 12 0.08 11.59 2.99
C ARG A 12 0.79 10.25 3.11
N ALA A 13 0.12 9.17 2.67
CA ALA A 13 0.70 7.83 2.64
C ALA A 13 1.87 7.72 1.66
N ARG A 14 1.73 8.31 0.45
CA ARG A 14 2.80 8.36 -0.55
C ARG A 14 4.02 9.14 -0.05
N GLU A 15 3.79 10.30 0.55
CA GLU A 15 4.86 11.13 1.14
C GLU A 15 5.62 10.35 2.21
N ALA A 16 4.91 9.75 3.18
CA ALA A 16 5.53 8.95 4.23
C ALA A 16 6.28 7.72 3.68
N ALA A 17 5.79 7.11 2.60
CA ALA A 17 6.48 6.00 1.94
C ALA A 17 7.76 6.48 1.24
N ALA A 18 7.72 7.61 0.53
CA ALA A 18 8.89 8.18 -0.13
C ALA A 18 9.98 8.57 0.89
N GLU A 19 9.59 9.21 2.00
CA GLU A 19 10.49 9.54 3.11
C GLU A 19 11.13 8.28 3.70
N PHE A 20 10.31 7.26 4.02
CA PHE A 20 10.81 5.99 4.53
C PHE A 20 11.82 5.32 3.59
N LEU A 21 11.57 5.34 2.28
CA LEU A 21 12.44 4.72 1.27
C LEU A 21 13.74 5.52 1.07
N ALA A 22 13.70 6.85 1.19
CA ALA A 22 14.87 7.71 1.11
C ALA A 22 15.82 7.51 2.31
N ASP A 23 15.29 7.10 3.47
CA ASP A 23 16.06 6.82 4.68
C ASP A 23 16.70 5.42 4.68
N LEU A 24 16.34 4.53 3.75
CA LEU A 24 16.93 3.19 3.67
C LEU A 24 18.43 3.24 3.33
N ARG A 25 19.20 2.33 3.94
CA ARG A 25 20.63 2.15 3.66
C ARG A 25 20.91 0.67 3.41
N PRO A 26 21.35 0.28 2.19
CA PRO A 26 21.51 1.14 1.00
C PRO A 26 20.15 1.69 0.51
N THR A 27 20.19 2.77 -0.26
CA THR A 27 18.98 3.38 -0.81
C THR A 27 18.28 2.41 -1.76
N ALA A 28 16.95 2.39 -1.73
CA ALA A 28 16.17 1.58 -2.67
C ALA A 28 16.40 2.05 -4.13
N HIS A 29 16.37 1.10 -5.08
CA HIS A 29 16.35 1.46 -6.50
C HIS A 29 15.12 2.31 -6.82
N ARG A 30 15.27 3.29 -7.71
CA ARG A 30 14.20 4.24 -8.04
C ARG A 30 12.89 3.55 -8.47
N GLU A 31 12.98 2.56 -9.36
CA GLU A 31 11.81 1.80 -9.83
C GLU A 31 11.13 1.01 -8.71
N ALA A 32 11.92 0.44 -7.79
CA ALA A 32 11.41 -0.26 -6.61
C ALA A 32 10.72 0.73 -5.66
N ALA A 33 11.30 1.92 -5.47
CA ALA A 33 10.70 2.95 -4.64
C ALA A 33 9.37 3.46 -5.20
N ASP A 34 9.32 3.75 -6.51
CA ASP A 34 8.10 4.17 -7.20
C ASP A 34 7.00 3.09 -7.09
N THR A 35 7.40 1.81 -7.20
CA THR A 35 6.50 0.66 -7.02
C THR A 35 5.92 0.60 -5.60
N VAL A 36 6.74 0.80 -4.57
CA VAL A 36 6.27 0.84 -3.17
C VAL A 36 5.30 2.00 -2.94
N VAL A 37 5.63 3.20 -3.41
CA VAL A 37 4.77 4.38 -3.28
C VAL A 37 3.42 4.17 -3.98
N LEU A 38 3.42 3.56 -5.17
CA LEU A 38 2.21 3.21 -5.90
C LEU A 38 1.33 2.22 -5.13
N VAL A 39 1.91 1.12 -4.64
CA VAL A 39 1.15 0.11 -3.87
C VAL A 39 0.58 0.69 -2.58
N VAL A 40 1.36 1.54 -1.88
CA VAL A 40 0.86 2.26 -0.70
C VAL A 40 -0.35 3.12 -1.05
N SER A 41 -0.28 3.88 -2.16
CA SER A 41 -1.39 4.71 -2.62
C SER A 41 -2.64 3.90 -2.91
N GLU A 42 -2.51 2.78 -3.63
CA GLU A 42 -3.64 1.91 -3.98
C GLU A 42 -4.26 1.25 -2.75
N LEU A 43 -3.45 0.72 -1.83
CA LEU A 43 -3.96 0.07 -0.62
C LEU A 43 -4.67 1.05 0.31
N VAL A 44 -4.11 2.25 0.52
CA VAL A 44 -4.76 3.29 1.33
C VAL A 44 -6.03 3.80 0.64
N THR A 45 -6.01 3.97 -0.69
CA THR A 45 -7.21 4.36 -1.45
C THR A 45 -8.32 3.31 -1.31
N ASN A 46 -7.97 2.03 -1.39
CA ASN A 46 -8.92 0.93 -1.17
C ASN A 46 -9.49 0.97 0.26
N SER A 47 -8.67 1.19 1.28
CA SER A 47 -9.17 1.35 2.65
C SER A 47 -10.07 2.58 2.82
N VAL A 48 -9.70 3.76 2.31
CA VAL A 48 -10.52 4.98 2.40
C VAL A 48 -11.88 4.79 1.71
N ARG A 49 -11.90 4.17 0.53
CA ARG A 49 -13.13 3.97 -0.25
C ARG A 49 -14.05 2.91 0.36
N HIS A 50 -13.48 1.86 0.94
CA HIS A 50 -14.25 0.66 1.28
C HIS A 50 -14.34 0.36 2.78
N ALA A 51 -13.48 0.91 3.63
CA ALA A 51 -13.46 0.55 5.05
C ALA A 51 -14.65 1.12 5.85
N GLY A 52 -15.25 2.23 5.40
CA GLY A 52 -16.34 2.90 6.12
C GLY A 52 -15.97 3.46 7.50
N GLY A 53 -14.74 3.23 7.98
CA GLY A 53 -14.21 3.73 9.25
C GLY A 53 -13.51 5.09 9.11
N ALA A 54 -13.40 5.82 10.22
CA ALA A 54 -12.81 7.16 10.26
C ALA A 54 -11.29 7.18 10.01
N THR A 55 -10.60 6.06 10.23
CA THR A 55 -9.15 5.96 10.06
C THR A 55 -8.71 4.62 9.47
N CYS A 56 -7.52 4.62 8.89
CA CYS A 56 -6.75 3.43 8.57
C CYS A 56 -5.31 3.60 9.09
N SER A 57 -4.57 2.50 9.25
CA SER A 57 -3.16 2.56 9.63
C SER A 57 -2.27 2.03 8.51
N LEU A 58 -1.14 2.68 8.30
CA LEU A 58 -0.07 2.27 7.38
C LEU A 58 1.17 1.92 8.19
N ARG A 59 1.76 0.75 7.93
CA ARG A 59 3.06 0.34 8.45
C ARG A 59 3.94 -0.08 7.28
N LEU A 60 5.17 0.43 7.29
CA LEU A 60 6.25 0.04 6.39
C LEU A 60 7.34 -0.62 7.24
N ALA A 61 7.87 -1.75 6.77
CA ALA A 61 8.96 -2.44 7.44
C ALA A 61 9.91 -3.02 6.41
N VAL A 62 11.22 -2.95 6.68
CA VAL A 62 12.23 -3.62 5.87
C VAL A 62 12.28 -5.10 6.27
N CYS A 63 12.30 -5.98 5.27
CA CYS A 63 12.39 -7.42 5.43
C CYS A 63 13.46 -7.96 4.46
N GLY A 64 14.73 -7.91 4.86
CA GLY A 64 15.85 -8.20 3.97
C GLY A 64 15.88 -7.20 2.81
N ASP A 65 15.84 -7.70 1.56
CA ASP A 65 15.83 -6.88 0.34
C ASP A 65 14.42 -6.53 -0.15
N ALA A 66 13.45 -6.52 0.76
CA ALA A 66 12.06 -6.19 0.48
C ALA A 66 11.50 -5.22 1.51
N VAL A 67 10.42 -4.53 1.14
CA VAL A 67 9.61 -3.71 2.03
C VAL A 67 8.24 -4.37 2.16
N MET A 68 7.85 -4.63 3.40
CA MET A 68 6.51 -5.04 3.76
C MET A 68 5.64 -3.81 3.96
N VAL A 69 4.64 -3.65 3.09
CA VAL A 69 3.57 -2.66 3.24
C VAL A 69 2.40 -3.33 3.95
N SER A 70 1.94 -2.75 5.05
CA SER A 70 0.76 -3.23 5.77
C SER A 70 -0.26 -2.10 5.93
N VAL A 71 -1.48 -2.29 5.45
CA VAL A 71 -2.59 -1.36 5.65
C VAL A 71 -3.69 -2.05 6.43
N THR A 72 -4.03 -1.48 7.60
CA THR A 72 -5.11 -1.97 8.47
C THR A 72 -6.27 -1.01 8.44
N ASP A 73 -7.47 -1.54 8.26
CA ASP A 73 -8.72 -0.79 8.34
C ASP A 73 -9.80 -1.55 9.11
N GLY A 74 -10.84 -0.84 9.54
CA GLY A 74 -11.91 -1.39 10.39
C GLY A 74 -12.92 -2.29 9.67
N ASN A 75 -12.72 -2.61 8.39
CA ASN A 75 -13.65 -3.43 7.62
C ASN A 75 -13.04 -4.80 7.30
N SER A 76 -13.73 -5.85 7.71
CA SER A 76 -13.36 -7.24 7.46
C SER A 76 -13.57 -7.69 6.00
N ALA A 77 -14.23 -6.88 5.16
CA ALA A 77 -14.40 -7.16 3.74
C ALA A 77 -13.06 -7.15 2.99
N LEU A 78 -12.81 -8.17 2.17
CA LEU A 78 -11.60 -8.31 1.39
C LEU A 78 -11.36 -7.11 0.44
N PRO A 79 -10.10 -6.82 0.08
CA PRO A 79 -9.78 -5.78 -0.90
C PRO A 79 -10.52 -5.99 -2.21
N VAL A 80 -11.13 -4.93 -2.74
CA VAL A 80 -11.92 -5.02 -3.98
C VAL A 80 -10.97 -4.79 -5.15
N GLY A 81 -10.85 -5.79 -6.04
CA GLY A 81 -10.23 -5.59 -7.34
C GLY A 81 -11.23 -4.93 -8.28
N ARG A 82 -10.91 -3.73 -8.77
CA ARG A 82 -11.60 -3.15 -9.93
C ARG A 82 -10.70 -3.28 -11.16
N ASN A 83 -11.33 -3.56 -12.30
CA ASN A 83 -10.77 -3.23 -13.60
C ASN A 83 -10.96 -1.71 -13.78
N PRO A 84 -10.02 -0.98 -14.40
CA PRO A 84 -10.20 0.45 -14.59
C PRO A 84 -11.49 0.69 -15.39
N ASP A 85 -12.36 1.54 -14.86
CA ASP A 85 -13.45 2.09 -15.64
C ASP A 85 -12.81 2.93 -16.76
N VAL A 86 -13.23 2.70 -18.00
CA VAL A 86 -12.66 3.28 -19.24
C VAL A 86 -12.70 4.82 -19.29
N ASP A 87 -13.30 5.48 -18.30
CA ASP A 87 -13.51 6.93 -18.24
C ASP A 87 -12.39 7.69 -17.52
N GLY A 88 -11.31 7.03 -17.07
CA GLY A 88 -10.05 7.69 -16.70
C GLY A 88 -10.05 8.57 -15.44
N GLU A 89 -11.20 8.85 -14.81
CA GLU A 89 -11.29 9.70 -13.61
C GLU A 89 -11.04 8.93 -12.29
N GLY A 90 -11.06 7.60 -12.32
CA GLY A 90 -10.86 6.75 -11.16
C GLY A 90 -9.50 6.07 -11.18
N GLY A 91 -8.49 6.62 -10.49
CA GLY A 91 -7.25 5.89 -10.17
C GLY A 91 -7.60 4.51 -9.59
N GLY A 92 -7.28 3.45 -10.34
CA GLY A 92 -8.05 2.21 -10.26
C GLY A 92 -7.38 1.02 -10.95
N PHE A 93 -6.07 0.88 -10.81
CA PHE A 93 -5.45 -0.41 -11.12
C PHE A 93 -5.65 -1.43 -9.99
N GLY A 94 -5.95 -0.96 -8.77
CA GLY A 94 -6.58 -1.73 -7.70
C GLY A 94 -5.77 -2.92 -7.20
N TRP A 95 -6.45 -3.79 -6.46
CA TRP A 95 -5.87 -5.02 -5.88
C TRP A 95 -5.15 -5.94 -6.89
N PRO A 96 -5.60 -6.12 -8.15
CA PRO A 96 -4.87 -6.92 -9.14
C PRO A 96 -3.46 -6.39 -9.45
N MET A 97 -3.29 -5.08 -9.56
CA MET A 97 -1.96 -4.48 -9.75
C MET A 97 -1.07 -4.72 -8.53
N VAL A 98 -1.60 -4.53 -7.32
CA VAL A 98 -0.85 -4.81 -6.08
C VAL A 98 -0.33 -6.25 -6.08
N ARG A 99 -1.19 -7.21 -6.43
CA ARG A 99 -0.81 -8.63 -6.53
C ARG A 99 0.21 -8.92 -7.62
N ARG A 100 0.24 -8.13 -8.69
CA ARG A 100 1.20 -8.29 -9.80
C ARG A 100 2.58 -7.74 -9.45
N LEU A 101 2.63 -6.64 -8.70
CA LEU A 101 3.87 -5.95 -8.33
C LEU A 101 4.53 -6.56 -7.09
N ALA A 102 3.74 -7.11 -6.17
CA ALA A 102 4.24 -7.73 -4.95
C ALA A 102 4.82 -9.13 -5.18
N LEU A 103 5.90 -9.44 -4.48
CA LEU A 103 6.45 -10.80 -4.35
C LEU A 103 5.44 -11.72 -3.66
N ALA A 104 4.73 -11.18 -2.67
CA ALA A 104 3.69 -11.88 -1.94
C ALA A 104 2.65 -10.89 -1.42
N THR A 105 1.40 -11.33 -1.34
CA THR A 105 0.31 -10.60 -0.71
C THR A 105 -0.43 -11.49 0.26
N SER A 106 -0.84 -10.97 1.40
CA SER A 106 -1.74 -11.67 2.32
C SER A 106 -2.79 -10.72 2.87
N VAL A 107 -3.93 -11.27 3.27
CA VAL A 107 -5.01 -10.51 3.93
C VAL A 107 -5.35 -11.24 5.21
N CYS A 108 -5.10 -10.58 6.34
CA CYS A 108 -5.43 -11.08 7.68
C CYS A 108 -6.71 -10.39 8.14
N VAL A 109 -7.83 -11.13 8.14
CA VAL A 109 -9.13 -10.62 8.59
C VAL A 109 -9.33 -10.95 10.06
N THR A 110 -9.80 -9.98 10.84
CA THR A 110 -10.21 -10.15 12.24
C THR A 110 -11.65 -9.64 12.41
N PRO A 111 -12.33 -9.92 13.53
CA PRO A 111 -13.63 -9.34 13.81
C PRO A 111 -13.63 -7.80 13.86
N GLN A 112 -12.46 -7.18 14.09
CA GLN A 112 -12.28 -5.74 14.21
C GLN A 112 -11.85 -5.07 12.90
N GLY A 113 -11.63 -5.83 11.82
CA GLY A 113 -11.23 -5.27 10.53
C GLY A 113 -10.35 -6.21 9.72
N LYS A 114 -9.46 -5.65 8.91
CA LYS A 114 -8.48 -6.43 8.15
C LYS A 114 -7.14 -5.74 8.12
N THR A 115 -6.10 -6.52 7.90
CA THR A 115 -4.79 -6.04 7.48
C THR A 115 -4.42 -6.64 6.14
N VAL A 116 -4.10 -5.79 5.18
CA VAL A 116 -3.59 -6.17 3.87
C VAL A 116 -2.08 -6.00 3.88
N HIS A 117 -1.36 -7.07 3.54
CA HIS A 117 0.09 -7.07 3.42
C HIS A 117 0.49 -7.22 1.95
N ALA A 118 1.50 -6.44 1.55
CA ALA A 118 2.17 -6.58 0.27
C ALA A 118 3.69 -6.51 0.50
N LEU A 119 4.39 -7.58 0.14
CA LEU A 119 5.85 -7.65 0.18
C LEU A 119 6.41 -7.25 -1.19
N LEU A 120 7.16 -6.15 -1.25
CA LEU A 120 7.66 -5.58 -2.49
C LEU A 120 9.20 -5.60 -2.47
N PRO A 121 9.86 -5.88 -3.61
CA PRO A 121 11.31 -5.80 -3.67
C PRO A 121 11.72 -4.34 -3.43
N CYS A 122 12.73 -4.09 -2.59
CA CYS A 122 13.30 -2.75 -2.41
C CYS A 122 14.64 -2.57 -3.16
N GLY A 123 15.11 -3.63 -3.82
CA GLY A 123 16.25 -3.53 -4.72
C GLY A 123 17.55 -3.14 -4.03
N THR A 124 17.66 -3.31 -2.71
CA THR A 124 18.84 -2.92 -1.92
C THR A 124 20.12 -3.68 -2.25
N ARG A 125 20.09 -4.57 -3.25
CA ARG A 125 21.31 -5.18 -3.79
C ARG A 125 21.98 -4.20 -4.75
N CYS A 126 23.17 -3.74 -4.34
CA CYS A 126 24.24 -3.37 -5.28
C CYS A 126 24.71 -4.66 -6.01
N PRO A 127 25.22 -4.55 -7.26
CA PRO A 127 25.61 -5.68 -8.10
C PRO A 127 26.76 -6.52 -7.52
#